data_AF-A0A7R9PFY2-F1
#
_entry.id   AF-A0A7R9PFY2-F1
#
_cell.length_a   1.000
_cell.length_b   1.000
_cell.length_c   1.000
_cell.angle_alpha   90.00
_cell.angle_beta   90.00
_cell.angle_gamma   90.00
#
_symmetry.space_group_name_H-M   'P 1'
#
loop_
_entity.id
_entity.type
_entity.pdbx_description
1 polymer ?
#
loop_
_entity_poly.entity_id
_entity_poly.type
_entity_poly.pdbx_seq_one_letter_code
_entity_poly.pdbx_strand_id
1 'polypeptide(L)'
;RNGTASWDGHYNMATGVGDIYQAGQLKRWNYSNRTSFYSGDCGRIHGSAGELWPPLRARDDKIDMFVPDLCSIVDNGTLDPGTTCFCGGQCSPVGVLNVSSCRFGSPAFVSFPHFYLGDQYYLQQVEGLSPDKDRHEFYVTLEP
;
A
#
# COMPACT_ATOMS: atom_id res chain seq x y z
N ARG A 1 -0.94 15.26 9.14
CA ARG A 1 -0.05 16.37 9.59
C ARG A 1 -0.80 17.68 9.36
N ASN A 2 -0.83 18.59 10.33
CA ASN A 2 -1.69 19.78 10.23
C ASN A 2 -1.04 20.83 9.31
N GLY A 3 -1.77 21.29 8.28
CA GLY A 3 -1.38 22.41 7.42
C GLY A 3 -0.33 22.13 6.34
N THR A 4 -0.02 20.86 6.02
CA THR A 4 1.04 20.52 5.06
C THR A 4 0.47 20.02 3.72
N ALA A 5 0.14 20.94 2.81
CA ALA A 5 -0.50 20.62 1.53
C ALA A 5 0.35 19.77 0.57
N SER A 6 1.68 19.79 0.71
CA SER A 6 2.62 19.10 -0.20
C SER A 6 3.29 17.87 0.41
N TRP A 7 2.94 17.49 1.64
CA TRP A 7 3.65 16.43 2.36
C TRP A 7 3.50 15.06 1.70
N ASP A 8 2.29 14.72 1.27
CA ASP A 8 2.00 13.43 0.63
C ASP A 8 2.49 13.39 -0.83
N GLY A 9 3.01 14.51 -1.34
CA GLY A 9 3.55 14.67 -2.68
C GLY A 9 2.54 15.20 -3.70
N HIS A 10 3.02 15.38 -4.92
CA HIS A 10 2.21 15.87 -6.04
C HIS A 10 1.67 14.69 -6.87
N TYR A 11 0.35 14.59 -6.93
CA TYR A 11 -0.36 13.56 -7.67
C TYR A 11 -0.75 14.08 -9.05
N ASN A 12 -0.44 13.31 -10.09
CA ASN A 12 -0.95 13.53 -11.44
C ASN A 12 -1.85 12.35 -11.79
N MET A 13 -3.15 12.62 -11.94
CA MET A 13 -4.19 11.60 -12.07
C MET A 13 -4.96 11.77 -13.37
N ALA A 14 -5.46 10.67 -13.92
CA ALA A 14 -6.33 10.71 -15.08
C ALA A 14 -7.74 11.19 -14.68
N THR A 15 -8.25 12.16 -15.44
CA THR A 15 -9.55 12.80 -15.20
C THR A 15 -10.73 11.99 -15.71
N GLY A 16 -10.50 11.01 -16.58
CA GLY A 16 -11.55 10.23 -17.23
C GLY A 16 -12.14 10.85 -18.50
N VAL A 17 -11.74 12.07 -18.89
CA VAL A 17 -12.34 12.79 -20.05
C VAL A 17 -12.16 12.05 -21.38
N GLY A 18 -10.98 11.44 -21.60
CA GLY A 18 -10.71 10.67 -22.82
C GLY A 18 -11.12 9.20 -22.73
N ASP A 19 -11.20 8.67 -21.51
CA ASP A 19 -11.59 7.29 -21.21
C ASP A 19 -12.02 7.22 -19.74
N ILE A 20 -13.31 6.99 -19.51
CA ILE A 20 -13.88 6.93 -18.15
C ILE A 20 -13.29 5.78 -17.33
N TYR A 21 -12.82 4.71 -17.97
CA TYR A 21 -12.19 3.58 -17.31
C TYR A 21 -10.80 3.91 -16.73
N GLN A 22 -10.27 5.11 -17.02
CA GLN A 22 -9.03 5.62 -16.44
C GLN A 22 -9.26 6.62 -15.30
N ALA A 23 -10.52 6.97 -14.98
CA ALA A 23 -10.81 7.95 -13.95
C ALA A 23 -10.18 7.57 -12.60
N GLY A 24 -9.53 8.53 -11.94
CA GLY A 24 -8.91 8.32 -10.63
C GLY A 24 -7.59 7.52 -10.66
N GLN A 25 -7.14 7.03 -11.81
CA GLN A 25 -5.87 6.31 -11.92
C GLN A 25 -4.67 7.26 -11.87
N LEU A 26 -3.71 6.98 -11.00
CA LEU A 26 -2.45 7.71 -10.94
C LEU A 26 -1.62 7.46 -12.21
N LYS A 27 -1.07 8.54 -12.75
CA LYS A 27 -0.10 8.51 -13.84
C LYS A 27 1.30 8.81 -13.36
N ARG A 28 1.45 9.77 -12.44
CA ARG A 28 2.74 10.13 -11.83
C ARG A 28 2.55 10.59 -10.40
N TRP A 29 3.53 10.28 -9.56
CA TRP A 29 3.69 10.83 -8.21
C TRP A 29 5.05 11.50 -8.13
N ASN A 30 5.09 12.75 -7.64
CA ASN A 30 6.28 13.59 -7.63
C ASN A 30 7.00 13.60 -8.99
N TYR A 31 6.22 13.80 -10.06
CA TYR A 31 6.68 13.91 -11.45
C TYR A 31 7.31 12.64 -12.06
N SER A 32 7.31 11.52 -11.33
CA SER A 32 7.82 10.23 -11.79
C SER A 32 6.68 9.21 -11.94
N ASN A 33 6.82 8.25 -12.85
CA ASN A 33 5.93 7.09 -12.98
C ASN A 33 6.39 5.88 -12.15
N ARG A 34 7.48 6.02 -11.40
CA ARG A 34 8.00 5.02 -10.46
C ARG A 34 8.62 5.65 -9.22
N THR A 35 8.63 4.92 -8.12
CA THR A 35 9.42 5.22 -6.93
C THR A 35 10.84 4.68 -7.08
N SER A 36 11.76 5.21 -6.27
CA SER A 36 13.13 4.70 -6.13
C SER A 36 13.28 3.73 -4.95
N PHE A 37 12.20 3.44 -4.22
CA PHE A 37 12.24 2.65 -2.99
C PHE A 37 12.34 1.15 -3.25
N TYR A 38 11.76 0.69 -4.36
CA TYR A 38 11.69 -0.71 -4.73
C TYR A 38 12.17 -0.94 -6.16
N SER A 39 12.77 -2.09 -6.40
CA SER A 39 13.22 -2.53 -7.72
C SER A 39 12.09 -3.21 -8.49
N GLY A 40 12.29 -3.40 -9.81
CA GLY A 40 11.32 -4.10 -10.66
C GLY A 40 9.95 -3.41 -10.71
N ASP A 41 8.90 -4.23 -10.74
CA ASP A 41 7.51 -3.80 -10.84
C ASP A 41 6.97 -3.21 -9.52
N CYS A 42 7.51 -3.60 -8.36
CA CYS A 42 7.17 -3.01 -7.06
C CYS A 42 7.42 -1.50 -6.99
N GLY A 43 8.36 -0.98 -7.79
CA GLY A 43 8.61 0.47 -7.86
C GLY A 43 7.59 1.22 -8.71
N ARG A 44 6.73 0.55 -9.48
CA ARG A 44 5.84 1.21 -10.45
C ARG A 44 4.65 1.87 -9.76
N ILE A 45 4.37 3.12 -10.12
CA ILE A 45 3.17 3.83 -9.62
C ILE A 45 1.97 3.41 -10.48
N HIS A 46 0.95 2.85 -9.82
CA HIS A 46 -0.32 2.42 -10.43
C HIS A 46 -1.43 2.39 -9.35
N GLY A 47 -2.68 2.25 -9.79
CA GLY A 47 -3.85 2.30 -8.91
C GLY A 47 -4.39 3.72 -8.68
N SER A 48 -5.37 3.84 -7.79
CA SER A 48 -5.92 5.14 -7.36
C SER A 48 -5.28 5.65 -6.08
N ALA A 49 -5.59 6.88 -5.67
CA ALA A 49 -5.18 7.38 -4.35
C ALA A 49 -6.09 6.89 -3.21
N GLY A 50 -7.10 6.07 -3.51
CA GLY A 50 -8.04 5.49 -2.55
C GLY A 50 -9.38 6.22 -2.44
N GLU A 51 -9.57 7.35 -3.13
CA GLU A 51 -10.82 8.11 -3.09
C GLU A 51 -11.77 7.78 -4.25
N LEU A 52 -11.23 7.35 -5.39
CA LEU A 52 -12.01 7.10 -6.60
C LEU A 52 -11.43 5.93 -7.40
N TRP A 53 -12.32 5.05 -7.87
CA TRP A 53 -12.01 4.01 -8.84
C TRP A 53 -12.90 4.15 -10.07
N PRO A 54 -12.50 3.57 -11.22
CA PRO A 54 -13.32 3.58 -12.43
C PRO A 54 -14.68 2.89 -12.21
N PRO A 55 -15.74 3.29 -12.94
CA PRO A 55 -17.08 2.71 -12.81
C PRO A 55 -17.20 1.32 -13.47
N LEU A 56 -18.32 0.63 -13.22
CA LEU A 56 -18.68 -0.67 -13.82
C LEU A 56 -17.69 -1.78 -13.50
N ARG A 57 -17.32 -1.88 -12.22
CA ARG A 57 -16.33 -2.85 -11.74
C ARG A 57 -16.97 -4.21 -11.53
N ALA A 58 -16.28 -5.26 -11.95
CA ALA A 58 -16.69 -6.63 -11.63
C ALA A 58 -16.31 -6.97 -10.19
N ARG A 59 -17.02 -7.93 -9.58
CA ARG A 59 -16.77 -8.34 -8.17
C ARG A 59 -15.38 -8.96 -7.97
N ASP A 60 -14.80 -9.50 -9.03
CA ASP A 60 -13.49 -10.13 -9.08
C ASP A 60 -12.37 -9.19 -9.54
N ASP A 61 -12.68 -7.93 -9.87
CA ASP A 61 -11.68 -6.95 -10.24
C ASP A 61 -10.77 -6.61 -9.06
N LYS A 62 -9.45 -6.76 -9.25
CA LYS A 62 -8.45 -6.31 -8.28
C LYS A 62 -8.40 -4.80 -8.20
N ILE A 63 -8.31 -4.28 -6.99
CA ILE A 63 -8.22 -2.85 -6.69
C ILE A 63 -6.83 -2.52 -6.18
N ASP A 64 -6.17 -1.62 -6.89
CA ASP A 64 -4.86 -1.11 -6.50
C ASP A 64 -5.00 0.31 -5.92
N MET A 65 -4.30 0.54 -4.82
CA MET A 65 -4.20 1.85 -4.17
C MET A 65 -2.74 2.24 -4.00
N PHE A 66 -2.43 3.49 -4.32
CA PHE A 66 -1.14 4.10 -4.05
C PHE A 66 -1.22 4.96 -2.79
N VAL A 67 -0.70 4.44 -1.68
CA VAL A 67 -0.67 5.12 -0.39
C VAL A 67 0.79 5.42 -0.01
N PRO A 68 1.30 6.66 -0.22
CA PRO A 68 2.72 6.97 0.02
C PRO A 68 3.12 6.79 1.49
N ASP A 69 2.14 6.87 2.39
CA ASP A 69 2.37 6.70 3.82
C ASP A 69 2.61 5.25 4.24
N LEU A 70 2.02 4.28 3.54
CA LEU A 70 2.23 2.85 3.78
C LEU A 70 3.41 2.29 2.98
N CYS A 71 3.82 3.01 1.94
CA CYS A 71 4.87 2.66 0.98
C CYS A 71 4.53 1.46 0.08
N SER A 72 4.00 0.38 0.67
CA SER A 72 3.43 -0.78 -0.02
C SER A 72 2.58 -1.63 0.94
N ILE A 73 2.41 -2.90 0.62
CA ILE A 73 1.69 -3.93 1.37
C ILE A 73 2.62 -4.70 2.32
N VAL A 74 2.03 -5.39 3.29
CA VAL A 74 2.76 -6.14 4.34
C VAL A 74 2.99 -7.62 4.02
N ASP A 75 2.84 -8.01 2.75
CA ASP A 75 3.21 -9.35 2.26
C ASP A 75 4.67 -9.38 1.81
N ASN A 76 5.32 -10.53 2.01
CA ASN A 76 6.72 -10.74 1.70
C ASN A 76 6.95 -11.73 0.53
N GLY A 77 5.89 -12.08 -0.20
CA GLY A 77 5.90 -13.08 -1.27
C GLY A 77 5.21 -14.39 -0.88
N THR A 78 4.77 -14.53 0.38
CA THR A 78 4.14 -15.77 0.86
C THR A 78 2.70 -15.90 0.36
N LEU A 79 1.95 -14.79 0.30
CA LEU A 79 0.57 -14.79 -0.17
C LEU A 79 0.50 -14.55 -1.68
N ASP A 80 1.27 -13.58 -2.19
CA ASP A 80 1.42 -13.30 -3.61
C ASP A 80 2.91 -13.21 -3.97
N PRO A 81 3.46 -14.14 -4.78
CA PRO A 81 4.87 -14.13 -5.17
C PRO A 81 5.36 -12.81 -5.79
N GLY A 82 4.47 -12.02 -6.40
CA GLY A 82 4.79 -10.73 -6.99
C GLY A 82 5.24 -9.66 -5.99
N THR A 83 5.04 -9.90 -4.69
CA THR A 83 5.26 -8.90 -3.63
C THR A 83 6.65 -9.00 -3.00
N THR A 84 7.41 -10.03 -3.35
CA THR A 84 8.78 -10.30 -2.86
C THR A 84 9.72 -9.09 -3.06
N CYS A 85 9.53 -8.29 -4.12
CA CYS A 85 10.38 -7.13 -4.39
C CYS A 85 10.22 -5.96 -3.41
N PHE A 86 9.19 -5.97 -2.54
CA PHE A 86 9.05 -4.96 -1.48
C PHE A 86 10.04 -5.15 -0.33
N CYS A 87 10.66 -6.33 -0.20
CA CYS A 87 11.61 -6.59 0.88
C CYS A 87 13.00 -5.98 0.68
N GLY A 88 13.39 -5.65 -0.56
CA GLY A 88 14.73 -5.11 -0.85
C GLY A 88 15.89 -6.05 -0.51
N GLY A 89 15.67 -7.37 -0.47
CA GLY A 89 16.70 -8.40 -0.24
C GLY A 89 16.40 -9.29 0.97
N GLN A 90 16.32 -8.72 2.18
CA GLN A 90 15.99 -9.45 3.40
C GLN A 90 14.56 -9.15 3.83
N CYS A 91 13.66 -10.12 3.64
CA CYS A 91 12.28 -10.01 4.07
C CYS A 91 12.13 -10.16 5.59
N SER A 92 11.27 -9.34 6.18
CA SER A 92 10.67 -9.65 7.48
C SER A 92 9.66 -10.81 7.31
N PRO A 93 9.35 -11.54 8.41
CA PRO A 93 8.19 -12.42 8.43
C PRO A 93 6.92 -11.71 7.93
N VAL A 94 5.98 -12.47 7.39
CA VAL A 94 4.77 -11.92 6.76
C VAL A 94 3.94 -11.09 7.74
N GLY A 95 3.30 -10.03 7.25
CA GLY A 95 2.46 -9.11 8.04
C GLY A 95 3.19 -7.88 8.57
N VAL A 96 4.46 -7.70 8.19
CA VAL A 96 5.24 -6.49 8.49
C VAL A 96 6.01 -6.04 7.25
N LEU A 97 6.00 -4.73 6.99
CA LEU A 97 6.82 -4.10 5.96
C LEU A 97 7.83 -3.14 6.59
N ASN A 98 9.09 -3.25 6.18
CA ASN A 98 10.12 -2.25 6.48
C ASN A 98 9.92 -1.02 5.59
N VAL A 99 9.67 0.13 6.19
CA VAL A 99 9.39 1.39 5.47
C VAL A 99 10.54 2.38 5.57
N SER A 100 11.73 1.94 5.95
CA SER A 100 12.90 2.82 6.09
C SER A 100 13.26 3.55 4.79
N SER A 101 13.17 2.87 3.64
CA SER A 101 13.52 3.45 2.33
C SER A 101 12.61 4.61 1.92
N CYS A 102 11.33 4.56 2.29
CA CYS A 102 10.32 5.58 1.99
C CYS A 102 10.07 6.56 3.15
N ARG A 103 10.55 6.27 4.36
CA ARG A 103 10.45 7.13 5.55
C ARG A 103 11.79 7.76 5.93
N PHE A 104 12.48 8.34 4.96
CA PHE A 104 13.70 9.14 5.17
C PHE A 104 14.80 8.40 5.96
N GLY A 105 14.91 7.07 5.80
CA GLY A 105 15.87 6.24 6.52
C GLY A 105 15.51 5.97 7.99
N SER A 106 14.33 6.40 8.46
CA SER A 106 13.86 6.09 9.82
C SER A 106 13.67 4.57 9.97
N PRO A 107 14.11 3.94 11.07
CA PRO A 107 13.96 2.51 11.30
C PRO A 107 12.52 2.18 11.71
N ALA A 108 11.58 2.37 10.78
CA ALA A 108 10.15 2.19 10.99
C ALA A 108 9.63 0.99 10.22
N PHE A 109 8.62 0.34 10.81
CA PHE A 109 7.91 -0.79 10.26
C PHE A 109 6.41 -0.53 10.34
N VAL A 110 5.66 -1.06 9.37
CA VAL A 110 4.19 -1.00 9.35
C VAL A 110 3.60 -2.39 9.37
N SER A 111 2.45 -2.53 10.03
CA SER A 111 1.66 -3.75 10.15
C SER A 111 0.18 -3.39 10.32
N PHE A 112 -0.68 -4.40 10.27
CA PHE A 112 -2.04 -4.24 10.77
C PHE A 112 -2.07 -4.13 12.30
N PRO A 113 -3.11 -3.50 12.89
CA PRO A 113 -3.24 -3.39 14.34
C PRO A 113 -3.12 -4.76 15.02
N HIS A 114 -2.39 -4.81 16.12
CA HIS A 114 -2.09 -6.03 16.87
C HIS A 114 -1.48 -7.18 16.02
N PHE A 115 -0.78 -6.85 14.92
CA PHE A 115 -0.25 -7.82 13.96
C PHE A 115 -1.32 -8.77 13.40
N TYR A 116 -2.55 -8.27 13.20
CA TYR A 116 -3.58 -9.02 12.50
C TYR A 116 -3.07 -9.48 11.12
N LEU A 117 -3.32 -10.75 10.77
CA LEU A 117 -2.77 -11.44 9.58
C LEU A 117 -1.23 -11.57 9.53
N GLY A 118 -0.51 -11.18 10.58
CA GLY A 118 0.94 -11.35 10.66
C GLY A 118 1.38 -12.70 11.20
N ASP A 119 2.67 -12.98 11.02
CA ASP A 119 3.31 -14.19 11.51
C ASP A 119 3.21 -14.29 13.05
N GLN A 120 3.01 -15.51 13.56
CA GLN A 120 2.90 -15.80 14.99
C GLN A 120 4.13 -15.38 15.78
N TYR A 121 5.29 -15.29 15.12
CA TYR A 121 6.52 -14.73 15.67
C TYR A 121 6.25 -13.41 16.40
N TYR A 122 5.50 -12.48 15.80
CA TYR A 122 5.25 -11.15 16.37
C TYR A 122 4.40 -11.20 17.64
N LEU A 123 3.39 -12.09 17.67
CA LEU A 123 2.51 -12.26 18.84
C LEU A 123 3.27 -12.83 20.06
N GLN A 124 4.34 -13.58 19.81
CA GLN A 124 5.17 -14.16 20.87
C GLN A 124 6.21 -13.19 21.43
N GLN A 125 6.54 -12.12 20.70
CA GLN A 125 7.56 -11.15 21.13
C GLN A 125 7.00 -10.00 21.97
N VAL A 126 5.68 -9.75 21.95
CA VAL A 126 5.08 -8.57 22.59
C VAL A 126 3.83 -8.99 23.37
N GLU A 127 3.81 -8.65 24.65
CA GLU A 127 2.66 -8.88 25.52
C GLU A 127 1.51 -7.88 25.24
N GLY A 128 0.26 -8.31 25.46
CA GLY A 128 -0.93 -7.45 25.30
C GLY A 128 -1.47 -7.37 23.87
N LEU A 129 -0.91 -8.14 22.94
CA LEU A 129 -1.44 -8.24 21.58
C LEU A 129 -2.70 -9.11 21.55
N SER A 130 -3.76 -8.62 20.89
CA SER A 130 -5.04 -9.31 20.76
C SER A 130 -5.59 -9.05 19.35
N PRO A 131 -5.05 -9.72 18.31
CA PRO A 131 -5.56 -9.58 16.94
C PRO A 131 -7.02 -10.02 16.87
N ASP A 132 -7.84 -9.24 16.18
CA ASP A 132 -9.29 -9.38 16.12
C ASP A 132 -9.74 -8.90 14.74
N LYS A 133 -10.47 -9.74 14.01
CA LYS A 133 -10.82 -9.45 12.62
C LYS A 133 -11.71 -8.22 12.52
N ASP A 134 -12.81 -8.18 13.27
CA ASP A 134 -13.83 -7.14 13.17
C ASP A 134 -13.28 -5.75 13.57
N ARG A 135 -12.20 -5.72 14.34
CA ARG A 135 -11.54 -4.49 14.80
C ARG A 135 -10.28 -4.10 14.03
N HIS A 136 -9.56 -5.07 13.47
CA HIS A 136 -8.21 -4.85 12.93
C HIS A 136 -8.09 -5.18 11.44
N GLU A 137 -9.18 -5.63 10.79
CA GLU A 137 -9.22 -5.75 9.35
C GLU A 137 -9.35 -4.39 8.66
N PHE A 138 -8.79 -4.30 7.46
CA PHE A 138 -9.03 -3.18 6.55
C PHE A 138 -10.04 -3.63 5.49
N TYR A 139 -11.09 -2.84 5.31
CA TYR A 139 -12.06 -3.04 4.25
C TYR A 139 -12.44 -1.69 3.64
N VAL A 140 -12.85 -1.74 2.37
CA VAL A 140 -13.39 -0.60 1.63
C VAL A 140 -14.71 -1.05 1.03
N THR A 141 -15.74 -0.23 1.19
CA THR A 141 -17.03 -0.44 0.51
C THR A 141 -17.06 0.44 -0.72
N LEU A 142 -17.23 -0.18 -1.88
CA LEU A 142 -17.37 0.50 -3.16
C LEU A 142 -18.78 0.34 -3.71
N GLU A 143 -19.26 1.40 -4.33
CA GLU A 143 -20.49 1.36 -5.13
C GLU A 143 -20.15 0.76 -6.51
N PRO A 144 -20.93 -0.21 -7.03
CA PRO A 144 -20.64 -0.91 -8.30
C PRO A 144 -20.65 -0.03 -9.56
#